data_AF-A0A512D1V8-F1
#
_entry.id   AF-A0A512D1V8-F1
#
_cell.length_a   1.000
_cell.length_b   1.000
_cell.length_c   1.000
_cell.angle_alpha   90.00
_cell.angle_beta   90.00
_cell.angle_gamma   90.00
#
_symmetry.space_group_name_H-M   'P 1'
#
loop_
_entity.id
_entity.type
_entity.pdbx_description
1 polymer ?
#
loop_
_entity_poly.entity_id
_entity_poly.type
_entity_poly.pdbx_seq_one_letter_code
_entity_poly.pdbx_strand_id
1 'polypeptide(L)'
;MFDINGWELLLLGVLAILILGPERLPEYAAKFGKFVRQARGMADRAKQQLKDEMGPEFSDVDWRAYDPRQYDPRKIVRDALSSPPEEDLEPNPAVDKPVSTPRGHDPSVPTPWDSEAT
;
A
#
# COMPACT_ATOMS: atom_id res chain seq x y z
N MET A 1 1.37 -3.31 9.98
CA MET A 1 2.34 -3.86 10.94
C MET A 1 3.37 -2.78 11.25
N PHE A 2 2.95 -1.76 12.01
CA PHE A 2 3.77 -0.70 12.63
C PHE A 2 2.89 -0.14 13.74
N ASP A 3 3.02 -0.71 14.94
CA ASP A 3 2.37 -0.19 16.14
C ASP A 3 3.31 0.87 16.71
N ILE A 4 3.16 2.11 16.26
CA ILE A 4 3.97 3.22 16.74
C ILE A 4 3.02 4.19 17.43
N ASN A 5 3.19 4.30 18.74
CA ASN A 5 2.45 5.21 19.58
C ASN A 5 3.04 6.62 19.51
N GLY A 6 2.26 7.63 19.89
CA GLY A 6 2.71 9.04 19.83
C GLY A 6 4.00 9.31 20.62
N TRP A 7 4.21 8.58 21.73
CA TRP A 7 5.44 8.64 22.51
C TRP A 7 6.66 8.07 21.76
N GLU A 8 6.48 6.97 21.05
CA GLU A 8 7.55 6.32 20.29
C GLU A 8 8.00 7.18 19.11
N LEU A 9 7.08 7.89 18.45
CA LEU A 9 7.43 8.90 17.44
C LEU A 9 8.29 10.03 18.01
N LEU A 10 7.96 10.49 19.22
CA LEU A 10 8.69 11.57 19.89
C LEU A 10 10.12 11.10 20.25
N LEU A 11 10.24 9.89 20.79
CA LEU A 11 11.54 9.25 21.05
C LEU A 11 12.38 9.12 19.78
N LEU A 12 11.77 8.68 18.67
CA LEU A 12 12.41 8.57 17.36
C LEU A 12 12.88 9.94 16.85
N GLY A 13 12.08 10.99 17.05
CA GLY A 13 12.44 12.37 16.71
C GLY A 13 13.66 12.86 17.50
N VAL A 14 13.70 12.62 18.81
CA VAL A 14 14.84 12.96 19.67
C VAL A 14 16.10 12.20 19.24
N LEU A 15 15.96 10.89 18.95
CA LEU A 15 17.07 10.08 18.47
C LEU A 15 17.59 10.57 17.12
N ALA A 16 16.71 10.93 16.20
CA ALA A 16 17.09 11.51 14.91
C ALA A 16 17.85 12.83 15.07
N ILE A 17 17.44 13.69 16.00
CA ILE A 17 18.15 14.94 16.35
C ILE A 17 19.54 14.63 16.91
N LEU A 18 19.68 13.62 17.76
CA LEU A 18 20.97 13.22 18.34
C LEU A 18 21.94 12.67 17.29
N ILE A 19 21.46 11.79 16.39
CA ILE A 19 22.28 11.16 15.36
C ILE A 19 22.71 12.17 14.29
N LEU A 20 21.78 12.99 13.82
CA LEU A 20 22.02 13.91 12.70
C LEU A 20 22.56 15.27 13.16
N GLY A 21 22.27 15.64 14.41
CA GLY A 21 22.52 16.95 14.99
C GLY A 21 21.34 17.91 14.80
N PRO A 22 20.95 18.69 15.83
CA PRO A 22 19.83 19.64 15.76
C PRO A 22 20.05 20.74 14.71
N GLU A 23 21.30 21.11 14.45
CA GLU A 23 21.64 22.14 13.47
C GLU A 23 21.47 21.67 12.02
N ARG A 24 21.70 20.38 11.75
CA ARG A 24 21.68 19.83 10.39
C ARG A 24 20.29 19.33 9.97
N LEU A 25 19.47 18.91 10.92
CA LEU A 25 18.10 18.46 10.68
C LEU A 25 17.25 19.45 9.87
N PRO A 26 17.17 20.75 10.19
CA PRO A 26 16.39 21.71 9.40
C PRO A 26 16.92 21.87 7.97
N GLU A 27 18.24 21.79 7.78
CA GLU A 27 18.85 21.85 6.45
C GLU A 27 18.44 20.63 5.61
N TYR A 28 18.49 19.42 6.18
CA TYR A 28 18.07 18.20 5.50
C TYR A 28 16.56 18.15 5.24
N ALA A 29 15.74 18.58 6.20
CA ALA A 29 14.29 18.70 6.02
C ALA A 29 13.95 19.67 4.88
N ALA A 30 14.66 20.80 4.79
CA ALA A 30 14.49 21.75 3.69
C ALA A 30 14.90 21.14 2.33
N LYS A 31 15.99 20.39 2.28
CA LYS A 31 16.41 19.66 1.06
C LYS A 31 15.37 18.61 0.64
N PHE A 32 14.88 17.83 1.59
CA PHE A 32 13.83 16.85 1.35
C PHE A 32 12.54 17.52 0.86
N GLY A 33 12.12 18.62 1.49
CA GLY A 33 10.95 19.38 1.06
C GLY A 33 11.07 19.91 -0.37
N LYS A 34 12.26 20.43 -0.75
CA LYS A 34 12.55 20.85 -2.13
C LYS A 34 12.46 19.66 -3.09
N PHE A 35 13.05 18.52 -2.73
CA PHE A 35 12.99 17.29 -3.51
C PHE A 35 11.55 16.83 -3.73
N VAL A 36 10.74 16.76 -2.67
CA VAL A 36 9.32 16.38 -2.75
C VAL A 36 8.55 17.34 -3.66
N ARG A 37 8.80 18.65 -3.58
CA ARG A 37 8.14 19.63 -4.44
C ARG A 37 8.53 19.47 -5.90
N GLN A 38 9.80 19.18 -6.18
CA GLN A 38 10.27 18.90 -7.53
C GLN A 38 9.69 17.60 -8.08
N ALA A 39 9.69 16.53 -7.27
CA ALA A 39 9.10 15.24 -7.62
C ALA A 39 7.60 15.38 -7.92
N ARG A 40 6.86 16.14 -7.08
CA ARG A 40 5.45 16.45 -7.33
C ARG A 40 5.24 17.19 -8.65
N GLY A 41 6.02 18.25 -8.91
CA GLY A 41 5.93 18.97 -10.19
C GLY A 41 6.31 18.10 -11.40
N MET A 42 7.18 17.11 -11.24
CA MET A 42 7.49 16.13 -12.28
C MET A 42 6.33 15.16 -12.51
N ALA A 43 5.73 14.64 -11.44
CA ALA A 43 4.55 13.77 -11.50
C ALA A 43 3.35 14.48 -12.15
N ASP A 44 3.12 15.75 -11.81
CA ASP A 44 2.05 16.55 -12.41
C ASP A 44 2.25 16.73 -13.93
N ARG A 45 3.49 16.98 -14.38
CA ARG A 45 3.82 17.08 -15.81
C ARG A 45 3.69 15.74 -16.53
N ALA A 46 4.16 14.65 -15.94
CA ALA A 46 4.01 13.32 -16.51
C ALA A 46 2.51 12.95 -16.65
N LYS A 47 1.71 13.25 -15.63
CA LYS A 47 0.24 13.09 -15.67
C LYS A 47 -0.39 13.91 -16.79
N GLN A 48 0.07 15.14 -17.01
CA GLN A 48 -0.41 16.01 -18.08
C GLN A 48 -0.08 15.43 -19.46
N GLN A 49 1.16 14.99 -19.69
CA GLN A 49 1.59 14.35 -20.94
C GLN A 49 0.82 13.07 -21.22
N LEU A 50 0.65 12.20 -20.22
CA LEU A 50 -0.16 10.99 -20.35
C LEU A 50 -1.61 11.31 -20.73
N LYS A 51 -2.19 12.37 -20.16
CA LYS A 51 -3.55 12.84 -20.49
C LYS A 51 -3.64 13.39 -21.91
N ASP A 52 -2.61 14.08 -22.37
CA ASP A 52 -2.56 14.68 -23.70
C ASP A 52 -2.35 13.62 -24.80
N GLU A 53 -1.57 12.56 -24.53
CA GLU A 53 -1.24 11.51 -25.50
C GLU A 53 -2.28 10.37 -25.57
N MET A 54 -2.89 9.97 -24.45
CA MET A 54 -3.85 8.86 -24.44
C MET A 54 -5.30 9.31 -24.69
N GLY A 55 -5.54 10.62 -24.78
CA GLY A 55 -6.88 11.16 -24.97
C GLY A 55 -7.84 10.81 -23.83
N PRO A 56 -9.14 11.12 -23.96
CA PRO A 56 -10.14 10.96 -22.90
C PRO A 56 -10.32 9.52 -22.39
N GLU A 57 -9.74 8.47 -23.00
CA GLU A 57 -9.86 7.09 -22.49
C GLU A 57 -9.09 6.84 -21.18
N PHE A 58 -8.21 7.74 -20.74
CA PHE A 58 -7.58 7.67 -19.41
C PHE A 58 -8.41 8.32 -18.30
N SER A 59 -9.59 8.89 -18.61
CA SER A 59 -10.48 9.49 -17.61
C SER A 59 -11.17 8.49 -16.70
N ASP A 60 -11.18 7.21 -17.07
CA ASP A 60 -11.82 6.13 -16.30
C ASP A 60 -10.91 5.52 -15.22
N VAL A 61 -9.64 5.94 -15.15
CA VAL A 61 -8.81 5.61 -13.97
C VAL A 61 -9.28 6.50 -12.83
N ASP A 62 -10.07 5.93 -11.93
CA ASP A 62 -10.68 6.61 -10.78
C ASP A 62 -9.62 7.01 -9.73
N TRP A 63 -8.82 8.03 -10.03
CA TRP A 63 -7.82 8.59 -9.13
C TRP A 63 -8.45 9.19 -7.86
N ARG A 64 -9.77 9.44 -7.86
CA ARG A 64 -10.53 9.90 -6.67
C ARG A 64 -10.70 8.79 -5.64
N ALA A 65 -10.67 7.51 -6.06
CA ALA A 65 -10.68 6.38 -5.13
C ALA A 65 -9.38 6.27 -4.30
N TYR A 66 -8.29 6.88 -4.78
CA TYR A 66 -6.98 6.89 -4.11
C TYR A 66 -6.67 8.21 -3.37
N ASP A 67 -7.61 9.16 -3.32
CA ASP A 67 -7.44 10.38 -2.52
C ASP A 67 -7.74 10.06 -1.04
N PRO A 68 -6.75 10.07 -0.13
CA PRO A 68 -6.93 9.69 1.26
C PRO A 68 -7.88 10.63 2.03
N ARG A 69 -8.21 11.80 1.48
CA ARG A 69 -9.17 12.75 2.08
C ARG A 69 -10.61 12.54 1.60
N GLN A 70 -10.82 11.76 0.54
CA GLN A 70 -12.12 11.54 -0.09
C GLN A 70 -12.63 10.10 0.13
N TYR A 71 -12.05 9.36 1.08
CA TYR A 71 -12.58 8.07 1.53
C TYR A 71 -13.95 8.30 2.20
N ASP A 72 -15.01 8.30 1.40
CA ASP A 72 -16.37 8.56 1.84
C ASP A 72 -16.95 7.29 2.49
N PRO A 73 -17.15 7.25 3.82
CA PRO A 73 -17.64 6.07 4.52
C PRO A 73 -19.04 5.65 4.05
N ARG A 74 -19.79 6.56 3.41
CA ARG A 74 -21.13 6.28 2.88
C ARG A 74 -21.07 5.37 1.66
N LYS A 75 -19.97 5.35 0.90
CA LYS A 75 -19.79 4.43 -0.24
C LYS A 75 -19.76 2.98 0.26
N ILE A 76 -19.05 2.72 1.34
CA ILE A 76 -18.93 1.38 1.96
C ILE A 76 -20.31 0.87 2.42
N VAL A 77 -21.10 1.73 3.06
CA VAL A 77 -22.46 1.37 3.53
C VAL A 77 -23.41 1.16 2.36
N ARG A 78 -23.31 1.98 1.29
CA ARG A 78 -24.12 1.80 0.10
C ARG A 78 -23.76 0.52 -0.64
N ASP A 79 -22.48 0.19 -0.77
CA ASP A 79 -22.04 -1.08 -1.37
C ASP A 79 -22.57 -2.27 -0.55
N ALA A 80 -22.52 -2.18 0.79
CA ALA A 80 -23.08 -3.22 1.68
C ALA A 80 -24.61 -3.35 1.62
N LEU A 81 -25.34 -2.27 1.31
CA LEU A 81 -26.81 -2.26 1.18
C LEU A 81 -27.30 -2.56 -0.24
N SER A 82 -26.45 -2.36 -1.26
CA SER A 82 -26.78 -2.56 -2.68
C SER A 82 -26.46 -3.98 -3.14
N SER A 83 -25.61 -4.71 -2.41
CA SER A 83 -25.43 -6.15 -2.58
C SER A 83 -26.70 -6.87 -2.09
N PRO A 84 -27.44 -7.60 -2.93
CA PRO A 84 -28.51 -8.46 -2.46
C PRO A 84 -27.92 -9.52 -1.51
N PRO A 85 -28.56 -9.80 -0.36
CA PRO A 85 -28.13 -10.86 0.55
C PRO A 85 -28.50 -12.22 -0.02
N GLU A 86 -27.89 -12.61 -1.13
CA GLU A 86 -28.07 -13.92 -1.74
C GLU A 86 -26.69 -14.43 -2.14
N GLU A 87 -25.99 -15.11 -1.21
CA GLU A 87 -25.06 -16.21 -1.54
C GLU A 87 -24.39 -16.89 -0.32
N ASP A 88 -24.75 -16.57 0.93
CA ASP A 88 -24.17 -17.26 2.12
C ASP A 88 -25.10 -18.30 2.78
N LEU A 89 -26.08 -18.85 2.06
CA LEU A 89 -27.02 -19.87 2.59
C LEU A 89 -26.90 -21.25 1.94
N GLU A 90 -25.79 -21.59 1.30
CA GLU A 90 -25.49 -22.99 1.03
C GLU A 90 -24.50 -23.52 2.07
N PRO A 91 -24.91 -24.42 3.00
CA PRO A 91 -23.97 -25.15 3.83
C PRO A 91 -23.17 -26.07 2.90
N ASN A 92 -22.02 -25.57 2.43
CA ASN A 92 -21.09 -26.33 1.59
C ASN A 92 -20.50 -27.49 2.41
N PRO A 93 -20.81 -28.76 2.12
CA PRO A 93 -20.25 -29.89 2.85
C PRO A 93 -18.79 -30.20 2.44
N ALA A 94 -18.13 -29.32 1.67
CA ALA A 94 -16.78 -29.53 1.18
C ALA A 94 -15.69 -28.75 1.94
N VAL A 95 -15.95 -28.25 3.14
CA VAL A 95 -14.91 -27.72 4.04
C VAL A 95 -14.22 -28.88 4.79
N ASP A 96 -13.68 -29.83 4.03
CA ASP A 96 -12.80 -30.90 4.50
C ASP A 96 -11.53 -30.95 3.64
N LYS A 97 -11.00 -29.77 3.28
CA LYS A 97 -9.63 -29.69 2.78
C LYS A 97 -8.74 -29.35 3.97
N PRO A 98 -7.91 -30.29 4.48
CA PRO A 98 -6.97 -29.95 5.53
C PRO A 98 -6.03 -28.88 4.97
N VAL A 99 -6.06 -27.71 5.61
CA VAL A 99 -5.05 -26.66 5.45
C VAL A 99 -3.71 -27.35 5.61
N SER A 100 -2.96 -27.46 4.51
CA SER A 100 -1.59 -27.96 4.58
C SER A 100 -0.77 -26.92 5.33
N THR A 101 -0.60 -27.12 6.63
CA THR A 101 0.40 -26.43 7.43
C THR A 101 1.75 -26.62 6.74
N PRO A 102 2.51 -25.55 6.47
CA PRO A 102 3.83 -25.67 5.85
C PRO A 102 4.70 -26.54 6.77
N ARG A 103 5.03 -27.75 6.29
CA ARG A 103 5.92 -28.67 6.97
C ARG A 103 7.33 -28.06 6.91
N GLY A 104 7.99 -27.91 8.05
CA GLY A 104 9.32 -27.31 8.15
C GLY A 104 10.30 -27.96 7.16
N HIS A 105 11.15 -27.14 6.54
CA HIS A 105 12.14 -27.57 5.57
C HIS A 105 13.14 -28.55 6.24
N ASP A 106 13.19 -29.79 5.75
CA ASP A 106 14.14 -30.81 6.18
C ASP A 106 15.44 -30.68 5.36
N PRO A 107 16.55 -30.24 5.96
CA PRO A 107 17.81 -30.00 5.24
C PRO A 107 18.53 -31.30 4.85
N SER A 108 18.06 -32.47 5.28
CA SER A 108 18.64 -33.76 4.91
C SER A 108 18.13 -34.29 3.56
N VAL A 109 17.08 -33.66 3.01
CA VAL A 109 16.50 -34.03 1.72
C VAL A 109 16.89 -32.98 0.68
N PRO A 110 17.49 -33.36 -0.46
CA PRO A 110 17.79 -32.40 -1.53
C PRO A 110 16.49 -31.78 -2.05
N THR A 111 16.52 -30.47 -2.30
CA THR A 111 15.38 -29.74 -2.87
C THR A 111 14.97 -30.38 -4.20
N PRO A 112 13.67 -30.69 -4.40
CA PRO A 112 13.18 -31.26 -5.65
C PRO A 112 13.52 -30.35 -6.84
N TRP A 113 13.96 -30.96 -7.94
CA TRP A 113 14.25 -30.24 -9.17
C TRP A 113 12.95 -29.71 -9.79
N ASP A 114 12.88 -28.40 -10.02
CA ASP A 114 11.75 -27.75 -10.68
C ASP A 114 11.98 -27.75 -12.20
N SER A 115 11.18 -28.53 -12.92
CA SER A 115 11.25 -28.66 -14.37
C SER A 115 10.57 -27.52 -15.14
N GLU A 116 9.90 -26.59 -14.46
CA GLU A 116 9.15 -25.50 -15.10
C GLU A 116 9.89 -24.14 -15.08
N ALA A 117 11.09 -24.08 -14.51
CA ALA A 117 11.94 -22.89 -14.58
C ALA A 117 12.69 -22.81 -15.93
N THR A 118 12.15 -22.03 -16.88
CA THR A 118 12.83 -21.58 -18.11
C THR A 118 12.73 -20.06 -18.23
#